data_AF-A0A839EVV2-F1
#
_entry.id   AF-A0A839EVV2-F1
#
_cell.length_a   1.000
_cell.length_b   1.000
_cell.length_c   1.000
_cell.angle_alpha   90.00
_cell.angle_beta   90.00
_cell.angle_gamma   90.00
#
_symmetry.space_group_name_H-M   'P 1'
#
loop_
_entity.id
_entity.type
_entity.pdbx_description
1 polymer ?
#
loop_
_entity_poly.entity_id
_entity_poly.type
_entity_poly.pdbx_seq_one_letter_code
_entity_poly.pdbx_strand_id
1 'polypeptide(L)'
;MTLHLGNVRKAALAAALLVGPVAAYAANPVGNADAYDLSVHINLIGITQLNVGAQTSASLVNVVASASDSQTLPSFGITDPLALISLSTGVLTSEAEYVGGPMSAIAARSSVADLDLSAGTAIVDVLGLAAGAVTSTSSMSGYCPTAVPAPKSLLGDFVFGTGFDFGNLSGGGGGGGGDGGGLGGLPPGGTDLIDPVVSILGIPVPGLPLNPPPNTTIDLSQLGIVGATLVLNEHTSDGDGVHSLTLGSNGVHLTLNVAGLVTGDVIIAHTEVSMACP
;
A
#
# COMPACT_ATOMS: atom_id res chain seq x y z
N MET A 1 -37.70 -24.70 48.44
CA MET A 1 -38.17 -25.27 47.17
C MET A 1 -36.99 -25.97 46.52
N THR A 2 -36.84 -27.28 46.74
CA THR A 2 -35.72 -28.09 46.26
C THR A 2 -36.08 -28.72 44.92
N LEU A 3 -35.38 -28.33 43.85
CA LEU A 3 -35.61 -28.86 42.51
C LEU A 3 -35.06 -30.31 42.41
N HIS A 4 -35.94 -31.30 42.40
CA HIS A 4 -35.59 -32.69 42.09
C HIS A 4 -35.41 -32.86 40.57
N LEU A 5 -34.18 -32.73 40.07
CA LEU A 5 -33.83 -33.18 38.72
C LEU A 5 -33.59 -34.69 38.74
N GLY A 6 -34.35 -35.45 37.96
CA GLY A 6 -34.18 -36.89 37.77
C GLY A 6 -32.80 -37.26 37.19
N ASN A 7 -32.35 -38.47 37.48
CA ASN A 7 -30.98 -38.95 37.19
C ASN A 7 -30.54 -38.78 35.73
N VAL A 8 -31.46 -38.82 34.77
CA VAL A 8 -31.17 -38.62 33.33
C VAL A 8 -30.75 -37.17 33.02
N ARG A 9 -31.34 -36.18 33.71
CA ARG A 9 -30.98 -34.76 33.52
C ARG A 9 -29.66 -34.42 34.20
N LYS A 10 -29.31 -35.09 35.31
CA LYS A 10 -27.99 -34.96 35.94
C LYS A 10 -26.89 -35.58 35.08
N ALA A 11 -27.16 -36.71 34.43
CA ALA A 11 -26.24 -37.33 33.48
C ALA A 11 -26.04 -36.46 32.22
N ALA A 12 -27.10 -35.85 31.69
CA ALA A 12 -27.00 -34.92 30.57
C ALA A 12 -26.21 -33.63 30.91
N LEU A 13 -26.42 -33.08 32.12
CA LEU A 13 -25.67 -31.90 32.58
C LEU A 13 -24.20 -32.23 32.85
N ALA A 14 -23.91 -33.40 33.44
CA ALA A 14 -22.54 -33.88 33.66
C ALA A 14 -21.82 -34.19 32.34
N ALA A 15 -22.53 -34.73 31.33
CA ALA A 15 -21.98 -34.92 29.99
C ALA A 15 -21.69 -33.58 29.28
N ALA A 16 -22.56 -32.58 29.45
CA ALA A 16 -22.33 -31.22 28.92
C ALA A 16 -21.17 -30.47 29.61
N LEU A 17 -20.84 -30.82 30.86
CA LEU A 17 -19.67 -30.29 31.59
C LEU A 17 -18.36 -31.04 31.26
N LEU A 18 -18.45 -32.30 30.83
CA LEU A 18 -17.30 -33.11 30.40
C LEU A 18 -16.89 -32.82 28.95
N VAL A 19 -17.81 -32.34 28.12
CA VAL A 19 -17.47 -31.61 26.89
C VAL A 19 -17.18 -30.17 27.30
N GLY A 20 -16.04 -29.97 27.95
CA GLY A 20 -15.55 -28.62 28.27
C GLY A 20 -15.57 -27.75 27.00
N PRO A 21 -15.76 -26.43 27.12
CA PRO A 21 -15.71 -25.56 25.96
C PRO A 21 -14.38 -25.81 25.27
N VAL A 22 -14.44 -26.36 24.05
CA VAL A 22 -13.28 -26.38 23.17
C VAL A 22 -12.95 -24.91 23.01
N ALA A 23 -11.85 -24.45 23.60
CA ALA A 23 -11.41 -23.08 23.41
C ALA A 23 -11.26 -22.91 21.90
N ALA A 24 -12.18 -22.18 21.28
CA ALA A 24 -12.02 -21.76 19.91
C ALA A 24 -10.77 -20.87 19.94
N TYR A 25 -9.65 -21.40 19.45
CA TYR A 25 -8.46 -20.59 19.27
C TYR A 25 -8.84 -19.49 18.28
N ALA A 26 -8.49 -18.24 18.61
CA ALA A 26 -8.51 -17.16 17.62
C ALA A 26 -7.71 -17.66 16.41
N ALA A 27 -8.30 -17.64 15.23
CA ALA A 27 -7.57 -17.97 14.02
C ALA A 27 -6.49 -16.90 13.79
N ASN A 28 -5.34 -17.27 13.26
CA ASN A 28 -4.40 -16.26 12.79
C ASN A 28 -4.99 -15.60 11.53
N PRO A 29 -4.89 -14.27 11.39
CA PRO A 29 -5.17 -13.61 10.12
C PRO A 29 -4.33 -14.20 8.99
N VAL A 30 -4.93 -14.34 7.81
CA VAL A 30 -4.23 -14.66 6.57
C VAL A 30 -3.74 -13.35 5.96
N GLY A 31 -2.45 -13.22 5.71
CA GLY A 31 -1.85 -12.04 5.09
C GLY A 31 -1.48 -12.26 3.62
N ASN A 32 -1.56 -11.20 2.81
CA ASN A 32 -0.89 -11.09 1.51
C ASN A 32 -0.10 -9.78 1.45
N ALA A 33 1.05 -9.78 0.78
CA ALA A 33 1.85 -8.59 0.58
C ALA A 33 2.50 -8.65 -0.79
N ASP A 34 2.52 -7.52 -1.49
CA ASP A 34 3.17 -7.35 -2.77
C ASP A 34 3.97 -6.04 -2.76
N ALA A 35 5.20 -6.08 -3.25
CA ALA A 35 6.04 -4.90 -3.46
C ALA A 35 6.64 -4.95 -4.85
N TYR A 36 6.51 -3.86 -5.60
CA TYR A 36 7.07 -3.70 -6.94
C TYR A 36 7.89 -2.40 -7.02
N ASP A 37 9.04 -2.47 -7.68
CA ASP A 37 9.96 -1.33 -7.85
C ASP A 37 9.41 -0.23 -8.76
N LEU A 38 9.12 -0.54 -10.02
CA LEU A 38 8.69 0.41 -11.04
C LEU A 38 7.85 -0.26 -12.12
N SER A 39 6.92 0.50 -12.69
CA SER A 39 6.18 0.14 -13.90
C SER A 39 6.07 1.39 -14.75
N VAL A 40 6.68 1.36 -15.93
CA VAL A 40 6.81 2.51 -16.82
C VAL A 40 6.27 2.16 -18.18
N HIS A 41 5.17 2.81 -18.56
CA HIS A 41 4.63 2.77 -19.90
C HIS A 41 4.64 4.19 -20.48
N ILE A 42 5.46 4.44 -21.50
CA ILE A 42 5.51 5.74 -22.19
C ILE A 42 5.46 5.51 -23.69
N ASN A 43 4.63 6.28 -24.37
CA ASN A 43 4.55 6.33 -25.82
C ASN A 43 4.72 7.78 -26.28
N LEU A 44 5.75 8.00 -27.11
CA LEU A 44 6.08 9.28 -27.71
C LEU A 44 5.65 9.26 -29.19
N ILE A 45 4.49 9.84 -29.50
CA ILE A 45 3.88 10.01 -30.85
C ILE A 45 4.02 8.79 -31.78
N GLY A 46 3.96 7.56 -31.26
CA GLY A 46 4.17 6.35 -32.08
C GLY A 46 5.53 6.29 -32.79
N ILE A 47 6.49 7.13 -32.39
CA ILE A 47 7.89 7.09 -32.84
C ILE A 47 8.61 5.99 -32.07
N THR A 48 8.44 6.01 -30.75
CA THR A 48 9.06 5.07 -29.83
C THR A 48 8.12 4.83 -28.64
N GLN A 49 8.25 3.65 -28.05
CA GLN A 49 7.53 3.27 -26.85
C GLN A 49 8.51 2.61 -25.89
N LEU A 50 8.41 2.98 -24.62
CA LEU A 50 9.05 2.28 -23.52
C LEU A 50 7.98 1.56 -22.74
N ASN A 51 8.15 0.25 -22.58
CA ASN A 51 7.30 -0.57 -21.74
C ASN A 51 8.18 -1.42 -20.84
N VAL A 52 8.26 -1.05 -19.57
CA VAL A 52 9.08 -1.70 -18.55
C VAL A 52 8.14 -2.07 -17.41
N GLY A 53 7.96 -3.38 -17.18
CA GLY A 53 7.31 -3.86 -15.96
C GLY A 53 8.29 -3.87 -14.78
N ALA A 54 7.80 -4.35 -13.63
CA ALA A 54 8.65 -4.53 -12.44
C ALA A 54 9.90 -5.36 -12.74
N GLN A 55 11.06 -4.89 -12.26
CA GLN A 55 12.33 -5.60 -12.42
C GLN A 55 12.67 -6.40 -11.16
N THR A 56 12.26 -5.90 -9.99
CA THR A 56 12.23 -6.62 -8.72
C THR A 56 10.81 -6.68 -8.19
N SER A 57 10.47 -7.81 -7.56
CA SER A 57 9.18 -7.97 -6.89
C SER A 57 9.36 -8.85 -5.66
N ALA A 58 8.70 -8.50 -4.56
CA ALA A 58 8.56 -9.40 -3.40
C ALA A 58 7.08 -9.69 -3.17
N SER A 59 6.73 -10.95 -2.94
CA SER A 59 5.34 -11.36 -2.79
C SER A 59 5.14 -12.45 -1.74
N LEU A 60 4.14 -12.26 -0.88
CA LEU A 60 3.65 -13.23 0.09
C LEU A 60 2.17 -13.47 -0.17
N VAL A 61 1.78 -14.74 -0.32
CA VAL A 61 0.40 -15.13 -0.65
C VAL A 61 -0.15 -16.11 0.38
N ASN A 62 -1.28 -15.77 0.97
CA ASN A 62 -2.02 -16.54 1.96
C ASN A 62 -1.15 -17.03 3.14
N VAL A 63 -0.31 -16.15 3.68
CA VAL A 63 0.59 -16.49 4.77
C VAL A 63 -0.13 -16.41 6.13
N VAL A 64 0.08 -17.43 6.97
CA VAL A 64 -0.51 -17.56 8.32
C VAL A 64 0.54 -17.78 9.42
N ALA A 65 1.80 -17.89 9.02
CA ALA A 65 2.98 -18.03 9.86
C ALA A 65 4.06 -17.10 9.33
N SER A 66 5.00 -16.71 10.20
CA SER A 66 6.01 -15.72 9.83
C SER A 66 6.78 -16.10 8.57
N ALA A 67 6.87 -15.16 7.63
CA ALA A 67 7.48 -15.33 6.31
C ALA A 67 8.03 -13.99 5.82
N SER A 68 9.05 -14.03 4.98
CA SER A 68 9.59 -12.84 4.32
C SER A 68 10.06 -13.17 2.91
N ASP A 69 9.98 -12.18 2.05
CA ASP A 69 10.53 -12.19 0.69
C ASP A 69 11.25 -10.86 0.44
N SER A 70 12.36 -10.91 -0.28
CA SER A 70 13.18 -9.74 -0.58
C SER A 70 13.95 -9.95 -1.87
N GLN A 71 13.87 -8.98 -2.75
CA GLN A 71 14.64 -8.92 -3.99
C GLN A 71 15.34 -7.58 -4.11
N THR A 72 16.57 -7.63 -4.64
CA THR A 72 17.38 -6.44 -4.90
C THR A 72 18.03 -6.55 -6.27
N LEU A 73 18.07 -5.44 -7.00
CA LEU A 73 18.77 -5.30 -8.27
C LEU A 73 19.72 -4.10 -8.17
N PRO A 74 21.05 -4.27 -8.36
CA PRO A 74 22.01 -3.18 -8.12
C PRO A 74 21.85 -1.96 -9.04
N SER A 75 21.45 -2.18 -10.28
CA SER A 75 21.13 -1.12 -11.23
C SER A 75 20.27 -1.66 -12.37
N PHE A 76 19.49 -0.79 -12.96
CA PHE A 76 18.72 -1.07 -14.16
C PHE A 76 18.87 0.10 -15.13
N GLY A 77 18.97 -0.21 -16.41
CA GLY A 77 19.18 0.80 -17.44
C GLY A 77 18.65 0.31 -18.76
N ILE A 78 17.81 1.13 -19.39
CA ILE A 78 17.33 0.91 -20.74
C ILE A 78 17.32 2.24 -21.48
N THR A 79 17.75 2.17 -22.73
CA THR A 79 17.66 3.29 -23.67
C THR A 79 17.05 2.74 -24.94
N ASP A 80 16.06 3.45 -25.47
CA ASP A 80 15.47 3.06 -26.73
C ASP A 80 16.50 3.23 -27.89
N PRO A 81 16.31 2.55 -29.04
CA PRO A 81 17.29 2.59 -30.13
C PRO A 81 17.52 3.98 -30.72
N LEU A 82 16.55 4.89 -30.54
CA LEU A 82 16.61 6.26 -31.04
C LEU A 82 17.15 7.25 -29.98
N ALA A 83 17.45 6.77 -28.76
CA ALA A 83 17.85 7.57 -27.60
C ALA A 83 16.88 8.73 -27.31
N LEU A 84 15.60 8.52 -27.57
CA LEU A 84 14.49 9.42 -27.28
C LEU A 84 13.86 9.12 -25.92
N ILE A 85 13.97 7.90 -25.42
CA ILE A 85 13.52 7.52 -24.08
C ILE A 85 14.65 6.77 -23.39
N SER A 86 15.05 7.25 -22.22
CA SER A 86 16.01 6.59 -21.34
C SER A 86 15.42 6.42 -19.95
N LEU A 87 15.66 5.25 -19.36
CA LEU A 87 15.39 4.99 -17.95
C LEU A 87 16.67 4.41 -17.35
N SER A 88 17.18 5.04 -16.31
CA SER A 88 18.28 4.56 -15.50
C SER A 88 17.89 4.60 -14.04
N THR A 89 18.34 3.60 -13.29
CA THR A 89 18.18 3.55 -11.85
C THR A 89 19.48 3.06 -11.20
N GLY A 90 19.69 3.48 -9.97
CA GLY A 90 20.56 2.79 -9.03
C GLY A 90 19.87 1.52 -8.50
N VAL A 91 20.04 1.27 -7.20
CA VAL A 91 19.53 0.07 -6.55
C VAL A 91 18.00 0.06 -6.52
N LEU A 92 17.41 -1.05 -6.96
CA LEU A 92 16.00 -1.38 -6.80
C LEU A 92 15.86 -2.41 -5.68
N THR A 93 14.92 -2.18 -4.78
CA THR A 93 14.64 -3.09 -3.66
C THR A 93 13.14 -3.27 -3.51
N SER A 94 12.71 -4.52 -3.36
CA SER A 94 11.34 -4.88 -3.01
C SER A 94 11.37 -5.87 -1.85
N GLU A 95 10.59 -5.61 -0.81
CA GLU A 95 10.58 -6.37 0.44
C GLU A 95 9.12 -6.62 0.87
N ALA A 96 8.84 -7.82 1.35
CA ALA A 96 7.58 -8.18 1.98
C ALA A 96 7.87 -9.02 3.23
N GLU A 97 7.17 -8.74 4.33
CA GLU A 97 7.32 -9.46 5.58
C GLU A 97 5.97 -9.66 6.26
N TYR A 98 5.73 -10.86 6.77
CA TYR A 98 4.61 -11.20 7.62
C TYR A 98 5.13 -11.81 8.91
N VAL A 99 4.59 -11.37 10.04
CA VAL A 99 4.86 -11.90 11.37
C VAL A 99 3.56 -12.48 11.92
N GLY A 100 3.50 -13.81 12.03
CA GLY A 100 2.32 -14.51 12.52
C GLY A 100 2.27 -14.55 14.05
N GLY A 101 1.07 -14.37 14.61
CA GLY A 101 0.84 -14.43 16.05
C GLY A 101 -0.58 -14.04 16.46
N PRO A 102 -0.88 -13.98 17.78
CA PRO A 102 -2.18 -13.55 18.28
C PRO A 102 -2.58 -12.15 17.78
N MET A 103 -1.61 -11.25 17.65
CA MET A 103 -1.64 -10.14 16.70
C MET A 103 -0.65 -10.49 15.59
N SER A 104 -1.14 -10.49 14.35
CA SER A 104 -0.30 -10.66 13.18
C SER A 104 -0.03 -9.29 12.55
N ALA A 105 1.10 -9.17 11.88
CA ALA A 105 1.49 -7.97 11.17
C ALA A 105 2.02 -8.33 9.79
N ILE A 106 1.77 -7.46 8.82
CA ILE A 106 2.24 -7.58 7.46
C ILE A 106 2.76 -6.24 6.97
N ALA A 107 3.84 -6.26 6.21
CA ALA A 107 4.44 -5.07 5.62
C ALA A 107 4.97 -5.37 4.22
N ALA A 108 4.91 -4.37 3.37
CA ALA A 108 5.58 -4.32 2.07
C ALA A 108 6.34 -3.00 1.96
N ARG A 109 7.52 -3.06 1.36
CA ARG A 109 8.37 -1.91 1.09
C ARG A 109 8.95 -2.01 -0.30
N SER A 110 8.96 -0.90 -1.00
CA SER A 110 9.62 -0.78 -2.29
C SER A 110 10.46 0.49 -2.31
N SER A 111 11.68 0.41 -2.87
CA SER A 111 12.53 1.59 -3.06
C SER A 111 13.28 1.55 -4.38
N VAL A 112 13.32 2.70 -5.04
CA VAL A 112 14.08 2.95 -6.27
C VAL A 112 15.09 4.06 -5.98
N ALA A 113 16.38 3.75 -6.04
CA ALA A 113 17.45 4.73 -5.89
C ALA A 113 17.90 5.28 -7.25
N ASP A 114 18.39 6.53 -7.26
CA ASP A 114 18.98 7.23 -8.40
C ASP A 114 18.14 7.08 -9.69
N LEU A 115 16.83 7.32 -9.58
CA LEU A 115 15.91 7.29 -10.71
C LEU A 115 16.24 8.44 -11.65
N ASP A 116 16.39 8.13 -12.93
CA ASP A 116 16.49 9.08 -14.03
C ASP A 116 15.71 8.55 -15.23
N LEU A 117 14.51 9.09 -15.43
CA LEU A 117 13.63 8.81 -16.54
C LEU A 117 13.53 10.06 -17.41
N SER A 118 13.94 9.96 -18.66
CA SER A 118 13.80 11.02 -19.64
C SER A 118 13.07 10.53 -20.88
N ALA A 119 12.18 11.35 -21.42
CA ALA A 119 11.56 11.13 -22.72
C ALA A 119 11.51 12.46 -23.49
N GLY A 120 12.07 12.47 -24.68
CA GLY A 120 12.17 13.67 -25.49
C GLY A 120 12.60 13.40 -26.91
N THR A 121 12.62 14.46 -27.70
CA THR A 121 13.22 14.49 -29.02
C THR A 121 14.51 15.30 -28.97
N ALA A 122 15.33 15.22 -30.03
CA ALA A 122 16.55 16.03 -30.14
C ALA A 122 16.31 17.56 -30.02
N ILE A 123 15.06 18.01 -30.08
CA ILE A 123 14.67 19.43 -30.09
C ILE A 123 13.82 19.79 -28.86
N VAL A 124 13.11 18.83 -28.27
CA VAL A 124 12.12 19.08 -27.22
C VAL A 124 12.22 18.01 -26.14
N ASP A 125 12.55 18.41 -24.91
CA ASP A 125 12.38 17.58 -23.72
C ASP A 125 10.89 17.52 -23.35
N VAL A 126 10.33 16.32 -23.29
CA VAL A 126 8.88 16.14 -23.07
C VAL A 126 8.58 15.67 -21.65
N LEU A 127 9.46 14.87 -21.06
CA LEU A 127 9.35 14.38 -19.69
C LEU A 127 10.75 14.19 -19.13
N GLY A 128 10.99 14.76 -17.95
CA GLY A 128 12.07 14.39 -17.06
C GLY A 128 11.49 14.03 -15.70
N LEU A 129 11.86 12.88 -15.17
CA LEU A 129 11.57 12.46 -13.81
C LEU A 129 12.87 11.92 -13.22
N ALA A 130 13.45 12.66 -12.29
CA ALA A 130 14.63 12.25 -11.57
C ALA A 130 14.37 12.29 -10.06
N ALA A 131 14.94 11.35 -9.32
CA ALA A 131 14.91 11.34 -7.86
C ALA A 131 16.11 10.56 -7.32
N GLY A 132 16.74 11.07 -6.26
CA GLY A 132 17.80 10.35 -5.56
C GLY A 132 17.28 9.07 -4.90
N ALA A 133 16.05 9.10 -4.37
CA ALA A 133 15.34 7.90 -3.95
C ALA A 133 13.82 8.13 -3.95
N VAL A 134 13.08 7.09 -4.31
CA VAL A 134 11.62 7.00 -4.10
C VAL A 134 11.39 5.74 -3.27
N THR A 135 10.89 5.91 -2.05
CA THR A 135 10.53 4.79 -1.17
C THR A 135 9.05 4.84 -0.87
N SER A 136 8.37 3.70 -0.96
CA SER A 136 7.00 3.51 -0.48
C SER A 136 6.96 2.34 0.50
N THR A 137 6.13 2.50 1.52
CA THR A 137 5.91 1.50 2.55
C THR A 137 4.42 1.36 2.80
N SER A 138 3.95 0.13 2.92
CA SER A 138 2.61 -0.20 3.37
C SER A 138 2.72 -1.22 4.49
N SER A 139 1.99 -1.03 5.59
CA SER A 139 1.99 -1.97 6.70
C SER A 139 0.64 -2.03 7.38
N MET A 140 0.33 -3.19 7.96
CA MET A 140 -0.93 -3.46 8.63
C MET A 140 -0.69 -4.44 9.78
N SER A 141 -1.41 -4.27 10.88
CA SER A 141 -1.44 -5.22 11.98
C SER A 141 -2.89 -5.47 12.42
N GLY A 142 -3.15 -6.66 12.95
CA GLY A 142 -4.52 -7.05 13.31
C GLY A 142 -4.60 -8.43 13.92
N TYR A 143 -5.80 -8.80 14.34
CA TYR A 143 -6.08 -10.10 14.94
C TYR A 143 -7.48 -10.56 14.52
N CYS A 144 -7.71 -11.87 14.52
CA CYS A 144 -9.06 -12.37 14.30
C CYS A 144 -9.75 -12.59 15.66
N PRO A 145 -10.83 -11.86 15.95
CA PRO A 145 -11.58 -12.12 17.17
C PRO A 145 -12.13 -13.54 17.11
N THR A 146 -12.03 -14.28 18.22
CA THR A 146 -12.79 -15.52 18.38
C THR A 146 -14.26 -15.19 18.15
N ALA A 147 -14.94 -15.94 17.29
CA ALA A 147 -16.36 -15.71 16.99
C ALA A 147 -17.18 -15.66 18.29
N VAL A 148 -17.46 -14.45 18.79
CA VAL A 148 -18.32 -14.27 19.95
C VAL A 148 -19.73 -14.62 19.46
N PRO A 149 -20.46 -15.54 20.10
CA PRO A 149 -21.85 -15.79 19.73
C PRO A 149 -22.59 -14.47 19.80
N ALA A 150 -23.05 -13.99 18.62
CA ALA A 150 -23.53 -12.65 18.37
C ALA A 150 -24.22 -12.01 19.60
N PRO A 151 -23.60 -11.03 20.29
CA PRO A 151 -24.32 -10.26 21.26
C PRO A 151 -25.40 -9.47 20.49
N LYS A 152 -26.68 -9.78 20.75
CA LYS A 152 -27.86 -9.07 20.19
C LYS A 152 -27.97 -7.60 20.65
N SER A 153 -26.87 -6.98 21.06
CA SER A 153 -26.83 -5.65 21.66
C SER A 153 -25.97 -4.75 20.79
N LEU A 154 -26.45 -3.54 20.50
CA LEU A 154 -25.73 -2.49 19.79
C LEU A 154 -24.36 -2.18 20.45
N LEU A 155 -24.25 -2.34 21.78
CA LEU A 155 -22.96 -2.20 22.47
C LEU A 155 -21.95 -3.30 22.09
N GLY A 156 -22.42 -4.46 21.65
CA GLY A 156 -21.56 -5.54 21.19
C GLY A 156 -20.91 -5.22 19.84
N ASP A 157 -21.65 -4.61 18.92
CA ASP A 157 -21.11 -4.07 17.66
C ASP A 157 -20.09 -2.94 17.92
N PHE A 158 -20.37 -2.05 18.87
CA PHE A 158 -19.47 -0.92 19.18
C PHE A 158 -18.23 -1.29 20.00
N VAL A 159 -18.29 -2.34 20.82
CA VAL A 159 -17.18 -2.75 21.70
C VAL A 159 -16.32 -3.85 21.07
N PHE A 160 -16.85 -4.62 20.11
CA PHE A 160 -16.16 -5.74 19.46
C PHE A 160 -15.99 -5.63 17.93
N GLY A 161 -16.55 -4.60 17.28
CA GLY A 161 -16.11 -4.21 15.93
C GLY A 161 -14.91 -3.28 16.12
N THR A 162 -13.66 -3.70 15.87
CA THR A 162 -13.13 -4.19 14.59
C THR A 162 -11.94 -5.13 14.84
N GLY A 163 -11.84 -6.26 14.12
CA GLY A 163 -10.68 -7.18 14.24
C GLY A 163 -9.39 -6.61 13.64
N PHE A 164 -9.52 -5.67 12.70
CA PHE A 164 -8.44 -4.90 12.12
C PHE A 164 -8.64 -3.45 12.55
N ASP A 165 -7.83 -2.96 13.48
CA ASP A 165 -7.90 -1.55 13.89
C ASP A 165 -7.53 -0.63 12.71
N PHE A 166 -8.23 0.51 12.64
CA PHE A 166 -8.21 1.46 11.54
C PHE A 166 -6.86 2.18 11.37
N GLY A 167 -6.32 2.16 10.15
CA GLY A 167 -5.15 2.94 9.77
C GLY A 167 -5.45 4.09 8.84
N ASN A 168 -5.48 5.28 9.42
CA ASN A 168 -5.08 6.54 8.80
C ASN A 168 -5.63 6.89 7.40
N LEU A 169 -6.91 7.28 7.33
CA LEU A 169 -7.40 8.21 6.30
C LEU A 169 -7.69 9.62 6.86
N SER A 170 -7.24 9.96 8.07
CA SER A 170 -7.22 11.36 8.50
C SER A 170 -6.00 12.05 7.91
N GLY A 171 -6.11 12.44 6.63
CA GLY A 171 -5.39 13.61 6.16
C GLY A 171 -5.64 14.76 7.14
N GLY A 172 -4.58 15.47 7.51
CA GLY A 172 -4.65 16.70 8.29
C GLY A 172 -5.50 17.75 7.57
N GLY A 173 -6.81 17.63 7.74
CA GLY A 173 -7.85 18.45 7.12
C GLY A 173 -8.96 18.73 8.13
N GLY A 174 -8.58 19.27 9.29
CA GLY A 174 -9.52 19.70 10.32
C GLY A 174 -8.82 20.62 11.29
N GLY A 175 -8.90 21.93 11.04
CA GLY A 175 -8.43 22.93 11.98
C GLY A 175 -9.14 22.76 13.33
N GLY A 176 -8.36 22.59 14.39
CA GLY A 176 -8.87 22.51 15.76
C GLY A 176 -7.83 21.95 16.70
N GLY A 177 -7.17 22.84 17.45
CA GLY A 177 -6.20 22.46 18.47
C GLY A 177 -6.82 21.55 19.54
N GLY A 178 -6.06 20.53 19.92
CA GLY A 178 -6.39 19.66 21.03
C GLY A 178 -5.34 18.55 21.16
N ASP A 179 -4.52 18.64 22.20
CA ASP A 179 -3.64 17.58 22.66
C ASP A 179 -4.49 16.33 22.98
N GLY A 180 -4.43 15.31 22.11
CA GLY A 180 -5.20 14.09 22.27
C GLY A 180 -4.59 12.94 21.47
N GLY A 181 -3.60 12.27 22.04
CA GLY A 181 -3.10 10.99 21.53
C GLY A 181 -4.19 9.93 21.65
N GLY A 182 -4.90 9.69 20.55
CA GLY A 182 -5.83 8.57 20.41
C GLY A 182 -5.08 7.25 20.29
N LEU A 183 -5.40 6.31 21.17
CA LEU A 183 -4.99 4.91 21.07
C LEU A 183 -5.86 4.25 19.98
N GLY A 184 -5.31 4.03 18.79
CA GLY A 184 -6.02 3.35 17.70
C GLY A 184 -5.56 3.74 16.28
N GLY A 185 -4.27 4.00 16.05
CA GLY A 185 -3.73 4.29 14.72
C GLY A 185 -2.75 3.22 14.26
N LEU A 186 -2.96 2.67 13.06
CA LEU A 186 -2.01 1.75 12.41
C LEU A 186 -0.64 2.42 12.15
N PRO A 187 0.44 1.62 12.03
CA PRO A 187 1.77 2.09 11.64
C PRO A 187 1.78 2.78 10.25
N PRO A 188 2.74 3.70 10.01
CA PRO A 188 2.75 4.55 8.82
C PRO A 188 2.97 3.73 7.55
N GLY A 189 2.02 3.82 6.61
CA GLY A 189 2.36 3.78 5.20
C GLY A 189 2.85 5.16 4.80
N GLY A 190 4.04 5.25 4.23
CA GLY A 190 4.72 6.50 3.96
C GLY A 190 5.49 6.45 2.66
N THR A 191 5.48 7.58 1.97
CA THR A 191 6.36 7.82 0.83
C THR A 191 7.41 8.85 1.22
N ASP A 192 8.67 8.47 1.03
CA ASP A 192 9.81 9.37 1.15
C ASP A 192 10.41 9.59 -0.25
N LEU A 193 10.52 10.85 -0.64
CA LEU A 193 11.14 11.32 -1.87
C LEU A 193 12.42 12.08 -1.53
N ILE A 194 13.56 11.64 -2.06
CA ILE A 194 14.84 12.34 -1.93
C ILE A 194 15.15 13.05 -3.24
N ASP A 195 15.29 14.37 -3.16
CA ASP A 195 15.60 15.26 -4.30
C ASP A 195 14.73 15.02 -5.56
N PRO A 196 13.39 14.95 -5.45
CA PRO A 196 12.53 14.74 -6.60
C PRO A 196 12.54 15.94 -7.54
N VAL A 197 12.81 15.69 -8.82
CA VAL A 197 12.78 16.65 -9.91
C VAL A 197 11.85 16.10 -11.00
N VAL A 198 10.81 16.86 -11.32
CA VAL A 198 9.90 16.54 -12.43
C VAL A 198 9.88 17.71 -13.40
N SER A 199 10.02 17.43 -14.69
CA SER A 199 9.79 18.36 -15.79
C SER A 199 8.84 17.73 -16.80
N ILE A 200 7.91 18.51 -17.33
CA ILE A 200 7.02 18.07 -18.41
C ILE A 200 7.00 19.18 -19.46
N LEU A 201 7.24 18.83 -20.71
CA LEU A 201 7.46 19.78 -21.82
C LEU A 201 8.55 20.82 -21.52
N GLY A 202 9.61 20.41 -20.81
CA GLY A 202 10.68 21.29 -20.36
C GLY A 202 10.28 22.30 -19.27
N ILE A 203 9.04 22.25 -18.78
CA ILE A 203 8.57 23.09 -17.67
C ILE A 203 8.82 22.33 -16.37
N PRO A 204 9.71 22.81 -15.48
CA PRO A 204 9.93 22.17 -14.19
C PRO A 204 8.70 22.32 -13.28
N VAL A 205 8.36 21.26 -12.55
CA VAL A 205 7.32 21.26 -11.52
C VAL A 205 7.97 21.71 -10.20
N PRO A 206 7.65 22.93 -9.71
CA PRO A 206 8.34 23.47 -8.54
C PRO A 206 7.82 22.85 -7.23
N GLY A 207 8.72 22.68 -6.27
CA GLY A 207 8.36 22.50 -4.86
C GLY A 207 7.71 21.17 -4.51
N LEU A 208 8.16 20.06 -5.11
CA LEU A 208 7.69 18.73 -4.75
C LEU A 208 8.03 18.44 -3.26
N PRO A 209 7.03 18.07 -2.44
CA PRO A 209 7.28 17.76 -1.03
C PRO A 209 8.14 16.48 -0.93
N LEU A 210 9.09 16.47 -0.01
CA LEU A 210 9.92 15.27 0.25
C LEU A 210 9.09 14.16 0.93
N ASN A 211 8.14 14.55 1.79
CA ASN A 211 7.24 13.63 2.51
C ASN A 211 5.79 14.03 2.22
N PRO A 212 5.27 13.75 1.01
CA PRO A 212 3.90 14.10 0.64
C PRO A 212 2.89 13.43 1.57
N PRO A 213 1.88 14.17 2.07
CA PRO A 213 0.69 13.54 2.66
C PRO A 213 0.07 12.51 1.70
N PRO A 214 -0.69 11.53 2.22
CA PRO A 214 -1.43 10.60 1.36
C PRO A 214 -2.27 11.31 0.31
N ASN A 215 -2.26 10.79 -0.92
CA ASN A 215 -2.99 11.29 -2.09
C ASN A 215 -2.67 12.76 -2.46
N THR A 216 -1.40 13.17 -2.32
CA THR A 216 -0.97 14.52 -2.70
C THR A 216 -0.98 14.67 -4.22
N THR A 217 -1.99 15.39 -4.73
CA THR A 217 -2.10 15.68 -6.17
C THR A 217 -1.43 17.02 -6.49
N ILE A 218 -0.54 17.03 -7.48
CA ILE A 218 0.04 18.25 -8.02
C ILE A 218 -0.75 18.69 -9.26
N ASP A 219 -1.37 19.86 -9.17
CA ASP A 219 -2.14 20.44 -10.28
C ASP A 219 -1.20 21.05 -11.34
N LEU A 220 -0.88 20.24 -12.34
CA LEU A 220 0.00 20.62 -13.44
C LEU A 220 -0.65 21.63 -14.43
N SER A 221 -1.98 21.79 -14.38
CA SER A 221 -2.68 22.74 -15.24
C SER A 221 -2.31 24.20 -14.92
N GLN A 222 -1.93 24.48 -13.67
CA GLN A 222 -1.44 25.80 -13.23
C GLN A 222 -0.10 26.17 -13.85
N LEU A 223 0.67 25.16 -14.26
CA LEU A 223 1.93 25.33 -14.99
C LEU A 223 1.73 25.38 -16.52
N GLY A 224 0.47 25.36 -16.98
CA GLY A 224 0.12 25.30 -18.40
C GLY A 224 0.26 23.91 -19.03
N ILE A 225 0.53 22.87 -18.22
CA ILE A 225 0.64 21.49 -18.66
C ILE A 225 -0.74 20.85 -18.58
N VAL A 226 -1.45 20.79 -19.71
CA VAL A 226 -2.78 20.18 -19.80
C VAL A 226 -2.65 18.70 -20.14
N GLY A 227 -3.43 17.86 -19.44
CA GLY A 227 -3.49 16.42 -19.71
C GLY A 227 -2.44 15.59 -18.99
N ALA A 228 -1.72 16.15 -18.01
CA ALA A 228 -0.88 15.39 -17.10
C ALA A 228 -1.46 15.42 -15.69
N THR A 229 -1.27 14.35 -14.93
CA THR A 229 -1.65 14.26 -13.52
C THR A 229 -0.53 13.58 -12.76
N LEU A 230 -0.03 14.25 -11.71
CA LEU A 230 0.99 13.71 -10.82
C LEU A 230 0.36 13.55 -9.44
N VAL A 231 0.30 12.31 -8.97
CA VAL A 231 -0.11 11.94 -7.62
C VAL A 231 1.11 11.38 -6.91
N LEU A 232 1.42 11.95 -5.75
CA LEU A 232 2.46 11.48 -4.86
C LEU A 232 1.81 10.78 -3.67
N ASN A 233 2.43 9.69 -3.20
CA ASN A 233 1.94 8.92 -2.07
C ASN A 233 0.47 8.50 -2.26
N GLU A 234 0.13 7.97 -3.44
CA GLU A 234 -1.25 7.57 -3.74
C GLU A 234 -1.62 6.37 -2.89
N HIS A 235 -2.63 6.51 -2.04
CA HIS A 235 -3.10 5.47 -1.13
C HIS A 235 -4.48 5.00 -1.54
N THR A 236 -4.63 3.68 -1.64
CA THR A 236 -5.91 3.02 -1.84
C THR A 236 -6.20 2.12 -0.63
N SER A 237 -7.46 2.05 -0.24
CA SER A 237 -7.90 1.17 0.84
C SER A 237 -9.21 0.50 0.45
N ASP A 238 -9.32 -0.80 0.66
CA ASP A 238 -10.54 -1.57 0.44
C ASP A 238 -10.77 -2.59 1.56
N GLY A 239 -12.00 -3.10 1.66
CA GLY A 239 -12.42 -4.03 2.70
C GLY A 239 -13.35 -3.40 3.74
N ASP A 240 -13.87 -4.25 4.63
CA ASP A 240 -14.82 -3.85 5.67
C ASP A 240 -14.13 -3.47 6.99
N GLY A 241 -12.80 -3.63 7.08
CA GLY A 241 -12.02 -3.38 8.30
C GLY A 241 -12.31 -4.37 9.43
N VAL A 242 -13.11 -5.41 9.18
CA VAL A 242 -13.54 -6.38 10.21
C VAL A 242 -13.11 -7.79 9.84
N HIS A 243 -13.41 -8.22 8.62
CA HIS A 243 -13.06 -9.52 8.08
C HIS A 243 -11.92 -9.42 7.07
N SER A 244 -11.77 -8.26 6.42
CA SER A 244 -10.68 -8.01 5.48
C SER A 244 -10.34 -6.53 5.43
N LEU A 245 -9.05 -6.25 5.26
CA LEU A 245 -8.55 -4.93 4.91
C LEU A 245 -7.44 -5.10 3.87
N THR A 246 -7.41 -4.21 2.90
CA THR A 246 -6.37 -4.09 1.88
C THR A 246 -5.91 -2.65 1.83
N LEU A 247 -4.60 -2.43 1.77
CA LEU A 247 -3.96 -1.12 1.67
C LEU A 247 -2.93 -1.17 0.55
N GLY A 248 -3.07 -0.29 -0.45
CA GLY A 248 -2.09 -0.08 -1.51
C GLY A 248 -1.49 1.32 -1.42
N SER A 249 -0.21 1.46 -1.74
CA SER A 249 0.49 2.73 -1.83
C SER A 249 1.41 2.79 -3.05
N ASN A 250 1.33 3.87 -3.82
CA ASN A 250 2.31 4.24 -4.85
C ASN A 250 3.15 5.41 -4.35
N GLY A 251 4.48 5.29 -4.43
CA GLY A 251 5.37 6.41 -4.15
C GLY A 251 5.12 7.58 -5.11
N VAL A 252 5.15 7.28 -6.41
CA VAL A 252 4.82 8.24 -7.47
C VAL A 252 3.89 7.56 -8.47
N HIS A 253 2.81 8.24 -8.84
CA HIS A 253 1.95 7.88 -9.97
C HIS A 253 1.80 9.10 -10.89
N LEU A 254 2.36 9.00 -12.09
CA LEU A 254 2.29 10.04 -13.12
C LEU A 254 1.54 9.50 -14.34
N THR A 255 0.38 10.08 -14.61
CA THR A 255 -0.38 9.84 -15.83
C THR A 255 -0.14 10.99 -16.81
N LEU A 256 0.20 10.66 -18.05
CA LEU A 256 0.46 11.60 -19.13
C LEU A 256 -0.52 11.38 -20.29
N ASN A 257 -1.10 12.47 -20.76
CA ASN A 257 -1.85 12.58 -22.00
C ASN A 257 -1.73 14.01 -22.53
N VAL A 258 -0.48 14.40 -22.83
CA VAL A 258 -0.14 15.78 -23.14
C VAL A 258 -0.29 16.00 -24.64
N ALA A 259 -1.42 16.60 -25.04
CA ALA A 259 -1.73 17.02 -26.41
C ALA A 259 -1.56 15.92 -27.48
N GLY A 260 -1.68 14.63 -27.11
CA GLY A 260 -1.40 13.49 -27.98
C GLY A 260 0.07 13.34 -28.39
N LEU A 261 0.96 14.15 -27.81
CA LEU A 261 2.41 14.08 -28.05
C LEU A 261 3.02 12.96 -27.20
N VAL A 262 2.66 12.90 -25.93
CA VAL A 262 3.05 11.82 -25.02
C VAL A 262 1.84 11.31 -24.29
N THR A 263 1.71 9.99 -24.31
CA THR A 263 0.82 9.26 -23.43
C THR A 263 1.65 8.33 -22.57
N GLY A 264 1.32 8.21 -21.29
CA GLY A 264 2.05 7.30 -20.44
C GLY A 264 1.44 7.15 -19.07
N ASP A 265 1.88 6.09 -18.41
CA ASP A 265 1.57 5.74 -17.05
C ASP A 265 2.86 5.30 -16.37
N VAL A 266 3.23 5.99 -15.30
CA VAL A 266 4.49 5.78 -14.58
C VAL A 266 4.15 5.59 -13.12
N ILE A 267 4.39 4.38 -12.62
CA ILE A 267 4.20 4.01 -11.22
C ILE A 267 5.57 3.64 -10.64
N ILE A 268 5.98 4.29 -9.56
CA ILE A 268 7.25 4.04 -8.88
C ILE A 268 6.97 3.69 -7.42
N ALA A 269 7.67 2.66 -6.94
CA ALA A 269 7.58 2.08 -5.61
C ALA A 269 6.13 1.77 -5.23
N HIS A 270 5.55 0.75 -5.86
CA HIS A 270 4.23 0.25 -5.47
C HIS A 270 4.37 -0.75 -4.32
N THR A 271 3.48 -0.66 -3.34
CA THR A 271 3.33 -1.63 -2.27
C THR A 271 1.86 -1.90 -2.00
N GLU A 272 1.51 -3.14 -1.73
CA GLU A 272 0.17 -3.55 -1.34
C GLU A 272 0.26 -4.57 -0.20
N VAL A 273 -0.61 -4.43 0.79
CA VAL A 273 -0.77 -5.40 1.86
C VAL A 273 -2.25 -5.66 2.10
N SER A 274 -2.61 -6.91 2.36
CA SER A 274 -3.94 -7.27 2.83
C SER A 274 -3.87 -8.25 3.99
N MET A 275 -4.87 -8.19 4.85
CA MET A 275 -5.13 -9.23 5.84
C MET A 275 -6.61 -9.57 5.88
N ALA A 276 -6.90 -10.85 6.07
CA ALA A 276 -8.25 -11.35 6.21
C ALA A 276 -8.36 -12.39 7.33
N CYS A 277 -9.53 -12.46 7.94
CA CYS A 277 -9.86 -13.53 8.88
C CYS A 277 -10.48 -14.71 8.15
N PRO A 278 -10.04 -15.95 8.43
CA PRO A 278 -10.57 -17.16 7.81
C PRO A 278 -11.97 -17.53 8.32
#